data_AF-A0A951IR93-F1
#
_entry.id   AF-A0A951IR93-F1
#
_cell.length_a   1.000
_cell.length_b   1.000
_cell.length_c   1.000
_cell.angle_alpha   90.00
_cell.angle_beta   90.00
_cell.angle_gamma   90.00
#
_symmetry.space_group_name_H-M   'P 1'
#
loop_
_entity.id
_entity.type
_entity.pdbx_description
1 polymer ?
#
loop_
_entity_poly.entity_id
_entity_poly.type
_entity_poly.pdbx_seq_one_letter_code
_entity_poly.pdbx_strand_id
1 'polypeptide(L)'
;MKLSTRILLPLMLTAVAGAAMAQNAPLTRAEVQAQAIAARDAGQLPDTDIVSFNVPAGSSSLSRAEVIAEARAARDAGQLADTDIVKFEVPAGFEKTRAQVLAELNEAQRLGLVDTSDSKYPVIATPQQAELVRQAGLRAVGDGTTVGLLQQ
;
A
#
# COMPACT_ATOMS: atom_id res chain seq x y z
N MET A 1 -18.98 -69.57 45.38
CA MET A 1 -17.74 -70.01 44.70
C MET A 1 -18.11 -70.80 43.45
N LYS A 2 -17.29 -70.65 42.40
CA LYS A 2 -17.20 -71.43 41.15
C LYS A 2 -17.92 -70.84 39.91
N LEU A 3 -17.10 -70.13 39.13
CA LEU A 3 -17.25 -69.78 37.72
C LEU A 3 -17.31 -71.06 36.85
N SER A 4 -18.06 -71.03 35.74
CA SER A 4 -17.61 -71.71 34.53
C SER A 4 -18.36 -71.21 33.28
N THR A 5 -17.66 -70.38 32.51
CA THR A 5 -17.94 -70.01 31.12
C THR A 5 -17.78 -71.22 30.21
N ARG A 6 -18.81 -71.56 29.40
CA ARG A 6 -18.64 -72.37 28.18
C ARG A 6 -19.59 -71.93 27.07
N ILE A 7 -18.94 -71.24 26.13
CA ILE A 7 -19.29 -70.92 24.74
C ILE A 7 -20.27 -71.92 24.10
N LEU A 8 -21.39 -71.41 23.58
CA LEU A 8 -22.24 -72.11 22.63
C LEU A 8 -22.78 -71.09 21.62
N LEU A 9 -22.23 -71.13 20.41
CA LEU A 9 -22.80 -70.51 19.22
C LEU A 9 -23.10 -71.64 18.24
N PRO A 10 -24.33 -71.72 17.70
CA PRO A 10 -24.47 -72.20 16.33
C PRO A 10 -25.21 -71.16 15.49
N LEU A 11 -24.42 -70.57 14.58
CA LEU A 11 -24.70 -70.46 13.15
C LEU A 11 -26.19 -70.34 12.74
N MET A 12 -26.68 -69.11 12.66
CA MET A 12 -27.86 -68.80 11.86
C MET A 12 -27.41 -68.40 10.45
N LEU A 13 -27.78 -69.25 9.50
CA LEU A 13 -27.59 -69.09 8.07
C LEU A 13 -28.56 -68.00 7.55
N THR A 14 -28.14 -66.74 7.55
CA THR A 14 -28.88 -65.68 6.83
C THR A 14 -28.47 -65.67 5.37
N ALA A 15 -29.42 -65.99 4.50
CA ALA A 15 -29.30 -65.90 3.05
C ALA A 15 -28.80 -64.51 2.64
N VAL A 16 -27.59 -64.44 2.07
CA VAL A 16 -27.13 -63.27 1.33
C VAL A 16 -27.87 -63.26 0.00
N ALA A 17 -29.05 -62.66 0.00
CA ALA A 17 -29.69 -62.23 -1.23
C ALA A 17 -29.04 -60.92 -1.68
N GLY A 18 -28.30 -61.01 -2.78
CA GLY A 18 -28.07 -59.95 -3.77
C GLY A 18 -27.78 -58.53 -3.28
N ALA A 19 -26.49 -58.17 -3.25
CA ALA A 19 -26.03 -56.83 -3.64
C ALA A 19 -24.53 -56.84 -3.97
N ALA A 20 -24.09 -57.84 -4.75
CA ALA A 20 -22.98 -57.55 -5.66
C ALA A 20 -23.57 -56.64 -6.75
N MET A 21 -22.87 -55.58 -7.14
CA MET A 21 -23.20 -54.60 -8.19
C MET A 21 -23.97 -53.33 -7.75
N ALA A 22 -23.29 -52.40 -7.06
CA ALA A 22 -23.52 -50.95 -7.22
C ALA A 22 -22.38 -50.12 -6.62
N GLN A 23 -21.12 -50.54 -6.78
CA GLN A 23 -19.98 -49.80 -6.23
C GLN A 23 -19.56 -48.58 -7.07
N ASN A 24 -20.37 -48.14 -8.04
CA ASN A 24 -20.14 -46.91 -8.82
C ASN A 24 -21.39 -46.48 -9.60
N ALA A 25 -22.58 -46.53 -8.99
CA ALA A 25 -23.69 -45.76 -9.53
C ALA A 25 -23.35 -44.27 -9.31
N PRO A 26 -23.35 -43.42 -10.36
CA PRO A 26 -23.12 -41.99 -10.16
C PRO A 26 -24.22 -41.47 -9.22
N LEU A 27 -23.82 -40.75 -8.15
CA LEU A 27 -24.77 -40.18 -7.21
C LEU A 27 -25.82 -39.37 -7.97
N THR A 28 -27.08 -39.59 -7.65
CA THR A 28 -28.15 -38.77 -8.16
C THR A 28 -28.01 -37.35 -7.61
N ARG A 29 -28.54 -36.38 -8.35
CA ARG A 29 -28.54 -34.97 -7.90
C ARG A 29 -29.21 -34.81 -6.54
N ALA A 30 -30.22 -35.62 -6.23
CA ALA A 30 -30.91 -35.60 -4.95
C ALA A 30 -29.99 -36.05 -3.79
N GLU A 31 -29.20 -37.11 -4.00
CA GLU A 31 -28.26 -37.62 -3.00
C GLU A 31 -27.12 -36.62 -2.74
N VAL A 32 -26.58 -36.00 -3.80
CA VAL A 32 -25.56 -34.94 -3.65
C VAL A 32 -26.10 -33.74 -2.87
N GLN A 33 -27.35 -33.35 -3.11
CA GLN A 33 -27.98 -32.25 -2.38
C GLN A 33 -28.20 -32.60 -0.90
N ALA A 34 -28.68 -33.80 -0.60
CA ALA A 34 -28.83 -34.27 0.77
C ALA A 34 -27.47 -34.31 1.50
N GLN A 35 -26.42 -34.76 0.82
CA GLN A 35 -25.06 -34.78 1.36
C GLN A 35 -24.52 -33.37 1.62
N ALA A 36 -24.76 -32.41 0.71
CA ALA A 36 -24.36 -31.02 0.89
C ALA A 36 -25.08 -30.34 2.06
N ILE A 37 -26.37 -30.62 2.25
CA ILE A 37 -27.15 -30.11 3.40
C ILE A 37 -26.61 -30.73 4.70
N ALA A 38 -26.41 -32.04 4.74
CA ALA A 38 -25.85 -32.71 5.92
C ALA A 38 -24.45 -32.20 6.28
N ALA A 39 -23.59 -31.95 5.29
CA ALA A 39 -22.27 -31.35 5.50
C ALA A 39 -22.37 -29.91 6.01
N ARG A 40 -23.36 -29.13 5.56
CA ARG A 40 -23.63 -27.78 6.07
C ARG A 40 -24.07 -27.82 7.53
N ASP A 41 -25.05 -28.66 7.85
CA ASP A 41 -25.61 -28.77 9.21
C ASP A 41 -24.59 -29.33 10.19
N ALA A 42 -23.68 -30.19 9.72
CA ALA A 42 -22.53 -30.68 10.48
C ALA A 42 -21.39 -29.66 10.60
N GLY A 43 -21.52 -28.45 10.02
CA GLY A 43 -20.49 -27.40 10.04
C GLY A 43 -19.22 -27.77 9.27
N GLN A 44 -19.29 -28.72 8.35
CA GLN A 44 -18.16 -29.22 7.56
C GLN A 44 -17.92 -28.42 6.28
N LEU A 45 -18.84 -27.52 5.91
CA LEU A 45 -18.63 -26.59 4.81
C LEU A 45 -17.83 -25.37 5.32
N PRO A 46 -16.73 -25.00 4.64
CA PRO A 46 -16.02 -23.78 4.99
C PRO A 46 -16.96 -22.58 4.79
N ASP A 47 -16.97 -21.67 5.76
CA ASP A 47 -17.63 -20.38 5.60
C ASP A 47 -16.88 -19.60 4.52
N THR A 48 -17.50 -19.42 3.37
CA THR A 48 -16.89 -18.70 2.24
C THR A 48 -16.88 -17.19 2.45
N ASP A 49 -17.57 -16.69 3.47
CA ASP A 49 -17.63 -15.27 3.80
C ASP A 49 -16.53 -14.86 4.79
N ILE A 50 -15.90 -15.83 5.48
CA ILE A 50 -14.77 -15.58 6.38
C ILE A 50 -13.46 -15.86 5.67
N VAL A 51 -12.87 -14.80 5.10
CA VAL A 51 -11.47 -14.82 4.68
C VAL A 51 -10.60 -14.93 5.94
N SER A 52 -10.08 -16.13 6.20
CA SER A 52 -9.17 -16.37 7.32
C SER A 52 -7.78 -15.83 6.97
N PHE A 53 -7.46 -14.64 7.48
CA PHE A 53 -6.10 -14.10 7.40
C PHE A 53 -5.25 -14.77 8.46
N ASN A 54 -4.31 -15.62 8.05
CA ASN A 54 -3.28 -16.12 8.93
C ASN A 54 -2.25 -15.01 9.17
N VAL A 55 -2.56 -14.09 10.09
CA VAL A 55 -1.61 -13.06 10.53
C VAL A 55 -0.54 -13.77 11.35
N PRO A 56 0.75 -13.71 10.98
CA PRO A 56 1.81 -14.23 11.82
C PRO A 56 1.68 -13.58 13.19
N ALA A 57 1.65 -14.37 14.26
CA ALA A 57 1.70 -13.86 15.62
C ALA A 57 3.13 -13.32 15.88
N GLY A 58 3.46 -12.19 15.27
CA GLY A 58 4.53 -11.32 15.71
C GLY A 58 4.02 -10.58 16.93
N SER A 59 3.95 -11.25 18.07
CA SER A 59 3.59 -10.62 19.33
C SER A 59 4.71 -9.68 19.72
N SER A 60 4.52 -8.39 19.47
CA SER A 60 5.24 -7.35 20.19
C SER A 60 5.11 -7.62 21.69
N SER A 61 6.22 -7.56 22.42
CA SER A 61 6.21 -7.66 23.88
C SER A 61 5.67 -6.41 24.56
N LEU A 62 5.39 -5.35 23.79
CA LEU A 62 4.86 -4.09 24.28
C LEU A 62 3.34 -4.17 24.47
N SER A 63 2.89 -3.71 25.62
CA SER A 63 1.50 -3.41 25.86
C SER A 63 1.02 -2.29 24.93
N ARG A 64 -0.30 -2.24 24.72
CA ARG A 64 -0.94 -1.16 23.95
C ARG A 64 -0.61 0.23 24.50
N ALA A 65 -0.48 0.35 25.82
CA ALA A 65 -0.13 1.62 26.46
C ALA A 65 1.30 2.06 26.10
N GLU A 66 2.25 1.13 26.11
CA GLU A 66 3.64 1.39 25.72
C GLU A 66 3.75 1.77 24.24
N VAL A 67 3.04 1.07 23.34
CA VAL A 67 3.01 1.43 21.92
C VAL A 67 2.45 2.83 21.70
N ILE A 68 1.40 3.23 22.43
CA ILE A 68 0.81 4.58 22.33
C ILE A 68 1.77 5.64 22.88
N ALA A 69 2.47 5.34 23.98
CA ALA A 69 3.46 6.25 24.55
C ALA A 69 4.63 6.46 23.60
N GLU A 70 5.17 5.38 23.02
CA GLU A 70 6.22 5.41 22.01
C GLU A 70 5.78 6.21 20.78
N ALA A 71 4.58 5.96 20.26
CA ALA A 71 4.04 6.70 19.11
C ALA A 71 3.85 8.20 19.40
N ARG A 72 3.53 8.58 20.65
CA ARG A 72 3.47 9.99 21.06
C ARG A 72 4.86 10.60 21.17
N ALA A 73 5.80 9.90 21.81
CA ALA A 73 7.18 10.37 21.91
C ALA A 73 7.83 10.57 20.53
N ALA A 74 7.63 9.62 19.60
CA ALA A 74 8.10 9.74 18.23
C ALA A 74 7.44 10.91 17.48
N ARG A 75 6.15 11.19 17.74
CA ARG A 75 5.46 12.37 17.20
C ARG A 75 6.06 13.67 17.75
N ASP A 76 6.21 13.77 19.05
CA ASP A 76 6.72 14.97 19.73
C ASP A 76 8.19 15.22 19.38
N ALA A 77 8.97 14.16 19.14
CA ALA A 77 10.33 14.21 18.63
C ALA A 77 10.42 14.53 17.12
N GLY A 78 9.28 14.69 16.43
CA GLY A 78 9.24 14.97 14.98
C GLY A 78 9.76 13.83 14.10
N GLN A 79 9.80 12.61 14.61
CA GLN A 79 10.29 11.42 13.91
C GLN A 79 9.21 10.75 13.05
N LEU A 80 7.93 11.10 13.28
CA LEU A 80 6.84 10.69 12.41
C LEU A 80 6.71 11.68 11.26
N ALA A 81 6.75 11.18 10.03
CA ALA A 81 6.43 11.98 8.85
C ALA A 81 4.98 12.47 8.97
N ASP A 82 4.78 13.77 8.84
CA ASP A 82 3.46 14.34 8.64
C ASP A 82 2.99 13.95 7.23
N THR A 83 1.96 13.11 7.15
CA THR A 83 1.42 12.64 5.86
C THR A 83 0.63 13.73 5.12
N ASP A 84 0.25 14.80 5.81
CA ASP A 84 -0.48 15.95 5.25
C ASP A 84 0.48 17.05 4.77
N ILE A 85 1.72 17.05 5.25
CA ILE A 85 2.80 17.91 4.78
C ILE A 85 3.68 17.12 3.81
N VAL A 86 3.43 17.29 2.51
CA VAL A 86 4.41 16.89 1.49
C VAL A 86 5.66 17.75 1.69
N LYS A 87 6.66 17.22 2.40
CA LYS A 87 7.97 17.85 2.50
C LYS A 87 8.67 17.71 1.15
N PHE A 88 8.58 18.76 0.34
CA PHE A 88 9.40 18.88 -0.86
C PHE A 88 10.85 19.05 -0.41
N GLU A 89 11.63 17.98 -0.48
CA GLU A 89 13.08 18.11 -0.43
C GLU A 89 13.50 18.81 -1.71
N VAL A 90 13.83 20.09 -1.60
CA VAL A 90 14.46 20.82 -2.70
C VAL A 90 15.86 20.21 -2.85
N PRO A 91 16.18 19.59 -4.01
CA PRO A 91 17.53 19.08 -4.23
C PRO A 91 18.55 20.16 -3.92
N ALA A 92 19.50 19.86 -3.02
CA ALA A 92 20.67 20.71 -2.86
C ALA A 92 21.49 20.62 -4.16
N GLY A 93 21.77 21.76 -4.80
CA GLY A 93 22.54 21.80 -6.05
C GLY A 93 22.02 22.71 -7.16
N PHE A 94 20.96 23.52 -6.94
CA PHE A 94 20.60 24.55 -7.91
C PHE A 94 21.64 25.69 -7.89
N GLU A 95 22.33 25.89 -9.01
CA GLU A 95 23.34 26.95 -9.16
C GLU A 95 22.76 28.38 -9.07
N LYS A 96 21.43 28.53 -9.19
CA LYS A 96 20.72 29.81 -9.19
C LYS A 96 19.73 29.93 -8.03
N THR A 97 19.80 31.03 -7.31
CA THR A 97 18.80 31.44 -6.31
C THR A 97 17.48 31.83 -6.98
N ARG A 98 16.39 31.81 -6.21
CA ARG A 98 15.07 32.26 -6.67
C ARG A 98 15.10 33.69 -7.20
N ALA A 99 15.86 34.58 -6.55
CA ALA A 99 16.01 35.97 -6.99
C ALA A 99 16.65 36.07 -8.37
N GLN A 100 17.71 35.29 -8.63
CA GLN A 100 18.35 35.23 -9.95
C GLN A 100 17.38 34.72 -11.02
N VAL A 101 16.65 33.63 -10.75
CA VAL A 101 15.68 33.06 -11.69
C VAL A 101 14.57 34.07 -12.04
N LEU A 102 14.04 34.79 -11.04
CA LEU A 102 13.02 35.81 -11.27
C LEU A 102 13.57 36.99 -12.08
N ALA A 103 14.79 37.44 -11.82
CA ALA A 103 15.40 38.52 -12.58
C ALA A 103 15.66 38.13 -14.05
N GLU A 104 16.15 36.91 -14.29
CA GLU A 104 16.33 36.35 -15.62
C GLU A 104 14.99 36.23 -16.37
N LEU A 105 13.95 35.75 -15.69
CA LEU A 105 12.62 35.62 -16.28
C LEU A 105 12.04 36.97 -16.71
N ASN A 106 12.13 37.99 -15.85
CA ASN A 106 11.63 39.33 -16.17
C ASN A 106 12.35 39.93 -17.39
N GLU A 107 13.67 39.76 -17.47
CA GLU A 107 14.44 40.24 -18.61
C GLU A 107 14.09 39.47 -19.90
N ALA A 108 13.91 38.16 -19.82
CA ALA A 108 13.47 37.34 -20.94
C ALA A 108 12.08 37.76 -21.45
N GLN A 109 11.15 38.09 -20.55
CA GLN A 109 9.83 38.63 -20.90
C GLN A 109 9.95 40.00 -21.58
N ARG A 110 10.78 40.91 -21.06
CA ARG A 110 11.04 42.23 -21.65
C ARG A 110 11.60 42.12 -23.07
N LEU A 111 12.42 41.11 -23.32
CA LEU A 111 13.02 40.82 -24.63
C LEU A 111 12.08 40.04 -25.58
N GLY A 112 10.86 39.67 -25.12
CA GLY A 112 9.91 38.89 -25.91
C GLY A 112 10.36 37.43 -26.16
N LEU A 113 11.21 36.90 -25.28
CA LEU A 113 11.77 35.54 -25.37
C LEU A 113 10.89 34.48 -24.68
N VAL A 114 9.83 34.91 -23.98
CA VAL A 114 8.87 34.04 -23.31
C VAL A 114 7.57 34.09 -24.10
N ASP A 115 7.32 33.05 -24.90
CA ASP A 115 6.04 32.84 -25.56
C ASP A 115 5.32 31.66 -24.89
N THR A 116 4.07 31.87 -24.48
CA THR A 116 3.20 30.87 -23.84
C THR A 116 2.21 30.24 -24.82
N SER A 117 2.24 30.65 -26.08
CA SER A 117 1.43 30.07 -27.15
C SER A 117 2.19 28.99 -27.91
N ASP A 118 1.49 27.91 -28.29
CA ASP A 118 2.08 26.78 -29.03
C ASP A 118 2.59 27.13 -30.44
N SER A 119 2.26 28.33 -30.93
CA SER A 119 2.51 28.72 -32.32
C SER A 119 3.94 29.19 -32.60
N LYS A 120 4.71 29.53 -31.57
CA LYS A 120 6.04 30.15 -31.71
C LYS A 120 7.00 29.64 -30.64
N TYR A 121 6.98 28.34 -30.39
CA TYR A 121 7.91 27.67 -29.47
C TYR A 121 8.79 26.66 -30.23
N PRO A 122 10.12 26.59 -29.94
CA PRO A 122 10.86 27.42 -28.99
C PRO A 122 11.27 28.78 -29.56
N VAL A 123 11.24 29.82 -28.72
CA VAL A 123 11.88 31.11 -29.05
C VAL A 123 13.38 30.97 -28.84
N ILE A 124 14.16 30.99 -29.91
CA ILE A 124 15.62 30.91 -29.85
C ILE A 124 16.19 32.30 -29.60
N ALA A 125 16.78 32.50 -28.42
CA ALA A 125 17.47 33.74 -28.08
C ALA A 125 18.76 33.89 -28.89
N THR A 126 19.04 35.11 -29.36
CA THR A 126 20.37 35.45 -29.89
C THR A 126 21.41 35.44 -28.76
N PRO A 127 22.72 35.30 -29.07
CA PRO A 127 23.77 35.32 -28.05
C PRO A 127 23.75 36.59 -27.18
N GLN A 128 23.46 37.75 -27.79
CA GLN A 128 23.37 39.02 -27.07
C GLN A 128 22.17 39.07 -26.11
N GLN A 129 21.02 38.52 -26.53
CA GLN A 129 19.83 38.42 -25.68
C GLN A 129 20.04 37.46 -24.51
N ALA A 130 20.67 36.32 -24.75
CA ALA A 130 21.02 35.36 -23.70
C ALA A 130 21.96 35.99 -22.66
N GLU A 131 22.92 36.80 -23.12
CA GLU A 131 23.84 37.52 -22.25
C GLU A 131 23.14 38.59 -21.40
N LEU A 132 22.19 39.35 -21.97
CA LEU A 132 21.38 40.31 -21.21
C LEU A 132 20.57 39.65 -20.09
N VAL A 133 19.94 38.51 -20.41
CA VAL A 133 19.21 37.69 -19.43
C VAL A 133 20.15 37.24 -18.31
N ARG A 134 21.31 36.65 -18.66
CA ARG A 134 22.31 36.19 -17.69
C ARG A 134 22.80 37.32 -16.78
N GLN A 135 23.03 38.51 -17.32
CA GLN A 135 23.43 39.67 -16.53
C GLN A 135 22.33 40.15 -15.57
N ALA A 136 21.05 40.04 -15.96
CA ALA A 136 19.94 40.35 -15.07
C ALA A 136 19.94 39.45 -13.83
N GLY A 137 20.18 38.15 -14.00
CA GLY A 137 20.38 37.21 -12.90
C GLY A 137 21.55 37.62 -12.00
N LEU A 138 22.71 37.92 -12.58
CA LEU A 138 23.89 38.33 -11.80
C LEU A 138 23.66 39.61 -10.97
N ARG A 139 22.92 40.59 -11.49
CA ARG A 139 22.57 41.81 -10.73
C ARG A 139 21.77 41.49 -9.48
N ALA A 140 20.83 40.54 -9.56
CA ALA A 140 20.00 40.14 -8.43
C ALA A 140 20.78 39.45 -7.29
N VAL A 141 22.00 38.96 -7.55
CA VAL A 141 22.90 38.44 -6.50
C VAL A 141 23.39 39.58 -5.61
N GLY A 142 23.67 40.75 -6.18
CA GLY A 142 24.13 41.93 -5.44
C GLY A 142 23.07 42.45 -4.46
N ASP A 143 21.80 42.41 -4.87
CA ASP A 143 20.66 42.90 -4.09
C ASP A 143 20.16 41.90 -3.03
N GLY A 144 20.48 40.61 -3.18
CA GLY A 144 20.07 39.55 -2.27
C GLY A 144 20.75 39.59 -0.89
N THR A 145 21.89 40.28 -0.77
CA THR A 145 22.63 40.41 0.50
C THR A 145 21.92 41.33 1.50
N THR A 146 20.99 42.18 1.05
CA THR A 146 20.35 43.21 1.88
C THR A 146 19.02 42.75 2.50
N VAL A 147 18.39 41.69 1.97
CA VAL A 147 17.06 41.24 2.43
C VAL A 147 17.14 40.34 3.67
N GLY A 148 18.33 39.82 4.01
CA GLY A 148 18.54 38.95 5.17
C GLY A 148 18.86 39.65 6.51
N LEU A 149 18.91 41.00 6.56
CA LEU A 149 19.34 41.77 7.74
C LEU A 149 18.22 42.49 8.50
N LEU A 150 16.95 42.30 8.14
CA LEU A 150 15.82 42.96 8.81
C LEU A 150 14.77 41.98 9.28
N GLN A 151 15.06 41.30 10.40
CA GLN A 151 14.15 41.10 11.54
C GLN A 151 14.87 40.25 12.60
N GLN A 152 15.47 40.95 13.57
CA GLN A 152 15.61 40.46 14.95
C GLN A 152 14.48 41.05 15.77
#